data_AF-A0A369JJM8-F1
#
_entry.id   AF-A0A369JJM8-F1
#
_cell.length_a   1.000
_cell.length_b   1.000
_cell.length_c   1.000
_cell.angle_alpha   90.00
_cell.angle_beta   90.00
_cell.angle_gamma   90.00
#
_symmetry.space_group_name_H-M   'P 1'
#
loop_
_entity.id
_entity.type
_entity.pdbx_description
1 polymer ?
#
loop_
_entity_poly.entity_id
_entity_poly.type
_entity_poly.pdbx_seq_one_letter_code
_entity_poly.pdbx_strand_id
1 'polypeptide(L)'
;MEFTRSVLDHSEKNDFIRISDRPPRNDIIFRALLFCLLHNTFALSSQRRQSVPPSDPQTCLQTSSPNFDLLARYKDSPSSTVPVKVIDVNTVPKVTFSVLSSCVTCSSNWAYNTLVNGGILPKSTSNPNLQCVSLSLLEGESPTFVTRQYPPPPYPGYCMTANVIDSTGPLVLAGNGRSDLWSLCPNSTASGRVDVVWSPKENHAHYLKSNCRDVYLERV
;
A
#
# COMPACT_ATOMS: atom_id res chain seq x y z
N MET A 1 -28.77 6.57 -52.56
CA MET A 1 -28.65 5.19 -52.06
C MET A 1 -29.07 5.20 -50.61
N GLU A 2 -30.32 4.82 -50.37
CA GLU A 2 -30.82 4.38 -49.07
C GLU A 2 -30.10 3.09 -48.65
N PHE A 3 -29.89 2.88 -47.34
CA PHE A 3 -30.32 1.68 -46.63
C PHE A 3 -30.07 1.81 -45.11
N THR A 4 -31.17 2.08 -44.41
CA THR A 4 -31.68 1.34 -43.22
C THR A 4 -30.90 1.33 -41.90
N ARG A 5 -31.44 2.10 -40.94
CA ARG A 5 -31.27 1.92 -39.48
C ARG A 5 -31.81 0.56 -39.04
N SER A 6 -31.05 -0.16 -38.22
CA SER A 6 -31.54 -1.27 -37.40
C SER A 6 -31.52 -0.84 -35.94
N VAL A 7 -32.71 -0.75 -35.37
CA VAL A 7 -33.02 -0.60 -33.95
C VAL A 7 -33.01 -2.01 -33.36
N LEU A 8 -32.21 -2.27 -32.34
CA LEU A 8 -32.34 -3.45 -31.50
C LEU A 8 -32.63 -3.03 -30.07
N ASP A 9 -33.91 -3.16 -29.78
CA ASP A 9 -34.59 -3.14 -28.51
C ASP A 9 -34.08 -4.32 -27.64
N HIS A 10 -33.65 -4.05 -26.41
CA HIS A 10 -33.38 -5.10 -25.43
C HIS A 10 -34.10 -4.78 -24.12
N SER A 11 -35.26 -5.42 -24.05
CA SER A 11 -36.16 -5.64 -22.94
C SER A 11 -35.47 -5.85 -21.60
N GLU A 12 -35.98 -5.12 -20.61
CA GLU A 12 -35.84 -5.33 -19.17
C GLU A 12 -36.15 -6.78 -18.76
N LYS A 13 -35.40 -7.29 -17.77
CA LYS A 13 -35.89 -8.29 -16.81
C LYS A 13 -35.46 -7.88 -15.41
N ASN A 14 -36.45 -7.35 -14.68
CA ASN A 14 -36.43 -7.07 -13.26
C ASN A 14 -36.53 -8.39 -12.48
N ASP A 15 -35.42 -8.84 -11.88
CA ASP A 15 -35.47 -9.88 -10.86
C ASP A 15 -35.55 -9.25 -9.46
N PHE A 16 -36.78 -9.24 -8.95
CA PHE A 16 -37.14 -8.95 -7.57
C PHE A 16 -36.50 -9.96 -6.61
N ILE A 17 -35.47 -9.56 -5.87
CA ILE A 17 -34.98 -10.33 -4.71
C ILE A 17 -35.93 -10.09 -3.54
N ARG A 18 -36.64 -11.16 -3.14
CA ARG A 18 -37.48 -11.20 -1.94
C ARG A 18 -36.61 -11.05 -0.68
N ILE A 19 -36.87 -9.99 0.07
CA ILE A 19 -36.41 -9.79 1.44
C ILE A 19 -37.18 -10.80 2.31
N SER A 20 -36.46 -11.74 2.92
CA SER A 20 -37.01 -12.67 3.91
C SER A 20 -36.89 -12.04 5.29
N ASP A 21 -37.99 -11.49 5.79
CA ASP A 21 -38.18 -11.14 7.20
C ASP A 21 -37.98 -12.37 8.10
N ARG A 22 -37.00 -12.32 9.00
CA ARG A 22 -36.99 -13.14 10.21
C ARG A 22 -36.88 -12.24 11.44
N PRO A 23 -37.85 -12.31 12.38
CA PRO A 23 -37.80 -11.57 13.64
C PRO A 23 -36.76 -12.16 14.63
N PRO A 24 -36.37 -11.39 15.65
CA PRO A 24 -35.25 -11.69 16.55
C PRO A 24 -35.64 -12.76 17.58
N ARG A 25 -34.74 -13.73 17.81
CA ARG A 25 -34.76 -14.54 19.03
C ARG A 25 -33.88 -13.89 20.09
N ASN A 26 -34.52 -13.17 20.99
CA ASN A 26 -34.06 -13.05 22.36
C ASN A 26 -34.34 -14.38 23.04
N ASP A 27 -33.31 -15.06 23.56
CA ASP A 27 -33.49 -15.92 24.72
C ASP A 27 -32.15 -16.39 25.32
N ILE A 28 -32.15 -16.37 26.67
CA ILE A 28 -31.25 -17.04 27.61
C ILE A 28 -30.09 -16.17 28.14
N ILE A 29 -30.51 -15.31 29.08
CA ILE A 29 -29.78 -14.97 30.30
C ILE A 29 -29.70 -16.23 31.20
N PHE A 30 -28.68 -16.30 32.06
CA PHE A 30 -28.47 -17.20 33.22
C PHE A 30 -27.72 -18.53 33.02
N ARG A 31 -26.39 -18.49 33.18
CA ARG A 31 -25.58 -19.25 34.18
C ARG A 31 -24.29 -18.45 34.44
N ALA A 32 -24.20 -17.59 35.45
CA ALA A 32 -23.96 -17.88 36.87
C ALA A 32 -22.80 -18.86 37.13
N LEU A 33 -21.69 -18.27 37.59
CA LEU A 33 -20.76 -18.77 38.62
C LEU A 33 -20.31 -20.23 38.53
N LEU A 34 -19.01 -20.43 38.29
CA LEU A 34 -18.08 -21.18 39.17
C LEU A 34 -16.83 -21.60 38.37
N PHE A 35 -15.78 -20.78 38.34
CA PHE A 35 -14.38 -21.23 38.16
C PHE A 35 -13.43 -20.07 38.55
N CYS A 36 -13.44 -19.75 39.84
CA CYS A 36 -12.26 -19.19 40.48
C CYS A 36 -11.37 -20.36 40.90
N LEU A 37 -10.05 -20.15 40.76
CA LEU A 37 -8.95 -21.00 41.25
C LEU A 37 -8.58 -22.17 40.34
N LEU A 38 -7.70 -21.90 39.37
CA LEU A 38 -6.46 -22.67 39.17
C LEU A 38 -5.51 -21.88 38.26
N HIS A 39 -4.51 -21.29 38.92
CA HIS A 39 -3.17 -20.93 38.45
C HIS A 39 -2.84 -21.18 36.97
N ASN A 40 -2.77 -20.10 36.19
CA ASN A 40 -1.74 -19.98 35.17
C ASN A 40 -1.29 -18.53 35.10
N THR A 41 -0.17 -18.29 35.78
CA THR A 41 0.62 -17.07 35.74
C THR A 41 1.18 -16.93 34.32
N PHE A 42 0.35 -16.48 33.36
CA PHE A 42 0.86 -15.98 32.10
C PHE A 42 1.54 -14.65 32.40
N ALA A 43 2.85 -14.74 32.61
CA ALA A 43 3.73 -13.60 32.57
C ALA A 43 3.54 -12.93 31.19
N LEU A 44 2.73 -11.89 31.16
CA LEU A 44 2.79 -10.86 30.13
C LEU A 44 4.19 -10.25 30.26
N SER A 45 5.16 -10.87 29.57
CA SER A 45 6.34 -10.20 29.11
C SER A 45 5.84 -9.05 28.22
N SER A 46 5.55 -7.92 28.85
CA SER A 46 5.48 -6.62 28.21
C SER A 46 6.89 -6.36 27.69
N GLN A 47 7.17 -6.95 26.54
CA GLN A 47 8.35 -6.68 25.76
C GLN A 47 8.15 -5.25 25.29
N ARG A 48 8.57 -4.29 26.11
CA ARG A 48 8.76 -2.89 25.70
C ARG A 48 9.55 -2.98 24.42
N ARG A 49 8.88 -2.80 23.28
CA ARG A 49 9.57 -2.44 22.03
C ARG A 49 10.37 -1.23 22.43
N GLN A 50 11.69 -1.40 22.56
CA GLN A 50 12.59 -0.26 22.73
C GLN A 50 12.26 0.64 21.55
N SER A 51 11.70 1.81 21.85
CA SER A 51 11.49 2.84 20.85
C SER A 51 12.88 3.17 20.36
N VAL A 52 13.25 2.65 19.20
CA VAL A 52 14.49 3.02 18.53
C VAL A 52 14.45 4.55 18.45
N PRO A 53 15.44 5.26 19.01
CA PRO A 53 15.44 6.72 19.00
C PRO A 53 15.28 7.19 17.54
N PRO A 54 14.55 8.29 17.30
CA PRO A 54 14.30 8.77 15.94
C PRO A 54 15.63 8.90 15.22
N SER A 55 15.82 8.13 14.14
CA SER A 55 17.05 8.22 13.36
C SER A 55 17.11 9.58 12.69
N ASP A 56 18.29 10.20 12.68
CA ASP A 56 18.50 11.44 11.95
C ASP A 56 18.10 11.29 10.47
N PRO A 57 17.65 12.37 9.79
CA PRO A 57 17.44 12.35 8.36
C PRO A 57 18.70 11.83 7.64
N GLN A 58 18.50 10.82 6.80
CA GLN A 58 19.57 10.19 6.06
C GLN A 58 20.01 11.09 4.90
N THR A 59 21.31 11.08 4.61
CA THR A 59 21.85 11.81 3.46
C THR A 59 21.29 11.24 2.16
N CYS A 60 20.62 12.10 1.40
CA CYS A 60 20.20 11.80 0.04
C CYS A 60 21.42 11.57 -0.86
N LEU A 61 21.58 10.35 -1.37
CA LEU A 61 22.67 10.01 -2.29
C LEU A 61 22.28 10.25 -3.75
N GLN A 62 21.02 9.95 -4.10
CA GLN A 62 20.54 10.11 -5.47
C GLN A 62 19.09 10.61 -5.49
N THR A 63 18.82 11.65 -6.27
CA THR A 63 17.46 12.13 -6.61
C THR A 63 17.04 11.71 -8.01
N SER A 64 17.92 11.02 -8.75
CA SER A 64 17.63 10.49 -10.08
C SER A 64 18.18 9.07 -10.20
N SER A 65 17.34 8.13 -10.61
CA SER A 65 17.70 6.74 -10.85
C SER A 65 16.84 6.19 -11.98
N PRO A 66 17.42 5.76 -13.10
CA PRO A 66 16.66 5.11 -14.15
C PRO A 66 16.24 3.70 -13.72
N ASN A 67 15.16 3.21 -14.32
CA ASN A 67 14.65 1.84 -14.36
C ASN A 67 15.03 0.97 -13.16
N PHE A 68 14.23 1.01 -12.10
CA PHE A 68 14.42 0.15 -10.93
C PHE A 68 13.12 -0.49 -10.46
N ASP A 69 13.26 -1.65 -9.84
CA ASP A 69 12.20 -2.28 -9.09
C ASP A 69 12.39 -2.04 -7.58
N LEU A 70 11.32 -2.28 -6.83
CA LEU A 70 11.34 -2.16 -5.38
C LEU A 70 11.07 -3.51 -4.74
N LEU A 71 11.93 -3.90 -3.79
CA LEU A 71 11.68 -4.99 -2.87
C LEU A 71 11.49 -4.42 -1.47
N ALA A 72 10.42 -4.84 -0.78
CA ALA A 72 10.29 -4.58 0.64
C ALA A 72 11.03 -5.68 1.42
N ARG A 73 12.07 -5.29 2.16
CA ARG A 73 12.79 -6.16 3.11
C ARG A 73 12.27 -5.91 4.51
N TYR A 74 11.80 -6.96 5.19
CA TYR A 74 11.30 -6.84 6.56
C TYR A 74 12.43 -6.54 7.56
N LYS A 75 12.21 -5.57 8.46
CA LYS A 75 13.22 -5.21 9.46
C LYS A 75 13.38 -6.26 10.56
N ASP A 76 12.30 -6.93 10.91
CA ASP A 76 12.27 -8.02 11.90
C ASP A 76 12.69 -9.38 11.33
N SER A 77 12.75 -9.50 10.00
CA SER A 77 13.22 -10.70 9.30
C SER A 77 13.96 -10.31 8.01
N PRO A 78 15.23 -9.84 8.12
CA PRO A 78 15.95 -9.28 6.99
C PRO A 78 16.16 -10.25 5.82
N SER A 79 16.09 -11.57 6.03
CA SER A 79 16.17 -12.55 4.94
C SER A 79 14.89 -12.63 4.10
N SER A 80 13.78 -12.07 4.57
CA SER A 80 12.49 -12.10 3.89
C SER A 80 12.27 -10.82 3.10
N THR A 81 12.05 -10.97 1.80
CA THR A 81 11.73 -9.87 0.88
C THR A 81 10.46 -10.15 0.11
N VAL A 82 9.69 -9.11 -0.20
CA VAL A 82 8.51 -9.20 -1.08
C VAL A 82 8.56 -8.13 -2.16
N PRO A 83 8.17 -8.46 -3.41
CA PRO A 83 8.13 -7.48 -4.48
C PRO A 83 7.06 -6.41 -4.20
N VAL A 84 7.43 -5.17 -4.46
CA VAL A 84 6.55 -4.01 -4.38
C VAL A 84 6.34 -3.46 -5.78
N LYS A 85 5.07 -3.25 -6.14
CA LYS A 85 4.68 -2.72 -7.44
C LYS A 85 3.73 -1.55 -7.25
N VAL A 86 3.75 -0.62 -8.19
CA VAL A 86 2.63 0.32 -8.33
C VAL A 86 1.47 -0.45 -8.93
N ILE A 87 0.28 -0.33 -8.36
CA ILE A 87 -0.93 -0.96 -8.90
C ILE A 87 -2.07 0.05 -8.98
N ASP A 88 -2.93 -0.12 -9.98
CA ASP A 88 -4.10 0.75 -10.14
C ASP A 88 -5.17 0.37 -9.12
N VAL A 89 -5.70 1.35 -8.39
CA VAL A 89 -6.69 1.14 -7.32
C VAL A 89 -8.03 1.80 -7.61
N ASN A 90 -8.04 2.81 -8.46
CA ASN A 90 -9.26 3.46 -8.89
C ASN A 90 -9.07 4.10 -10.26
N THR A 91 -10.06 3.96 -11.14
CA THR A 91 -10.07 4.62 -12.45
C THR A 91 -11.38 5.33 -12.62
N VAL A 92 -11.31 6.63 -12.85
CA VAL A 92 -12.43 7.45 -13.33
C VAL A 92 -12.11 7.88 -14.77
N PRO A 93 -13.08 8.36 -15.55
CA PRO A 93 -12.81 8.77 -16.93
C PRO A 93 -11.59 9.69 -17.04
N LYS A 94 -10.57 9.23 -17.79
CA LYS A 94 -9.29 9.93 -18.08
C LYS A 94 -8.32 10.09 -16.91
N VAL A 95 -8.61 9.52 -15.73
CA VAL A 95 -7.72 9.60 -14.57
C VAL A 95 -7.67 8.26 -13.85
N THR A 96 -6.48 7.71 -13.69
CA THR A 96 -6.23 6.50 -12.90
C THR A 96 -5.39 6.87 -11.69
N PHE A 97 -5.80 6.39 -10.53
CA PHE A 97 -5.06 6.48 -9.28
C PHE A 97 -4.45 5.12 -8.96
N SER A 98 -3.19 5.16 -8.53
CA SER A 98 -2.41 3.97 -8.24
C SER A 98 -1.70 4.12 -6.89
N VAL A 99 -1.31 3.02 -6.26
CA VAL A 99 -0.55 3.02 -5.00
C VAL A 99 0.60 2.03 -5.06
N LEU A 100 1.61 2.17 -4.20
CA LEU A 100 2.61 1.13 -3.97
C LEU A 100 2.03 0.03 -3.07
N SER A 101 2.07 -1.21 -3.55
CA SER A 101 1.55 -2.39 -2.83
C SER A 101 2.52 -3.55 -2.95
N SER A 102 2.67 -4.33 -1.88
CA SER A 102 3.41 -5.59 -1.95
C SER A 102 2.51 -6.64 -2.57
N CYS A 103 2.94 -7.18 -3.71
CA CYS A 103 2.07 -8.07 -4.46
C CYS A 103 2.86 -8.93 -5.45
N VAL A 104 2.81 -10.24 -5.22
CA VAL A 104 3.51 -11.24 -6.03
C VAL A 104 2.72 -11.57 -7.30
N THR A 105 1.39 -11.66 -7.21
CA THR A 105 0.53 -12.24 -8.26
C THR A 105 -0.35 -11.24 -9.00
N CYS A 106 -0.39 -9.96 -8.61
CA CYS A 106 -1.19 -8.98 -9.32
C CYS A 106 -0.55 -8.59 -10.65
N SER A 107 -1.43 -8.33 -11.61
CA SER A 107 -1.12 -7.58 -12.80
C SER A 107 -0.87 -6.11 -12.44
N SER A 108 0.21 -5.55 -12.96
CA SER A 108 0.45 -4.11 -12.95
C SER A 108 0.70 -3.64 -14.38
N ASN A 109 0.12 -2.49 -14.73
CA ASN A 109 0.45 -1.79 -15.96
C ASN A 109 1.84 -1.13 -15.92
N TRP A 110 2.46 -1.10 -14.74
CA TRP A 110 3.72 -0.44 -14.41
C TRP A 110 4.81 -1.50 -14.26
N ALA A 111 5.71 -1.55 -15.25
CA ALA A 111 6.74 -2.56 -15.33
C ALA A 111 7.90 -2.27 -14.37
N TYR A 112 8.28 -1.00 -14.23
CA TYR A 112 9.37 -0.53 -13.37
C TYR A 112 9.15 0.92 -12.98
N ASN A 113 9.98 1.42 -12.07
CA ASN A 113 9.97 2.80 -11.60
C ASN A 113 11.16 3.59 -12.14
N THR A 114 11.00 4.90 -12.23
CA THR A 114 12.11 5.83 -12.44
C THR A 114 12.04 6.92 -11.40
N LEU A 115 13.18 7.40 -10.94
CA LEU A 115 13.29 8.50 -9.99
C LEU A 115 13.89 9.67 -10.77
N VAL A 116 13.21 10.83 -10.74
CA VAL A 116 13.63 12.03 -11.47
C VAL A 116 13.39 13.24 -10.57
N ASN A 117 14.45 13.97 -10.21
CA ASN A 117 14.41 15.12 -9.31
C ASN A 117 13.62 14.86 -8.01
N GLY A 118 13.78 13.65 -7.47
CA GLY A 118 13.12 13.19 -6.25
C GLY A 118 11.65 12.80 -6.41
N GLY A 119 11.12 12.76 -7.64
CA GLY A 119 9.80 12.24 -7.94
C GLY A 119 9.84 10.83 -8.51
N ILE A 120 8.91 9.97 -8.10
CA ILE A 120 8.78 8.61 -8.65
C ILE A 120 7.82 8.64 -9.83
N LEU A 121 8.28 8.12 -10.97
CA LEU A 121 7.54 8.03 -12.23
C LEU A 121 7.48 6.55 -12.65
N PRO A 122 6.37 5.84 -12.33
CA PRO A 122 6.14 4.49 -12.82
C PRO A 122 6.05 4.47 -14.35
N LYS A 123 6.62 3.44 -14.99
CA LYS A 123 6.70 3.31 -16.45
C LYS A 123 5.97 2.08 -16.93
N SER A 124 5.17 2.25 -17.98
CA SER A 124 4.47 1.16 -18.65
C SER A 124 5.22 0.73 -19.91
N THR A 125 5.48 -0.57 -20.04
CA THR A 125 6.06 -1.15 -21.25
C THR A 125 5.02 -1.36 -22.35
N SER A 126 3.75 -1.57 -21.99
CA SER A 126 2.65 -1.73 -22.93
C SER A 126 2.20 -0.40 -23.54
N ASN A 127 2.38 0.71 -22.81
CA ASN A 127 2.09 2.05 -23.32
C ASN A 127 3.09 3.08 -22.79
N PRO A 128 4.23 3.31 -23.49
CA PRO A 128 5.27 4.23 -23.04
C PRO A 128 4.83 5.71 -23.01
N ASN A 129 3.69 6.04 -23.64
CA ASN A 129 3.12 7.39 -23.63
C ASN A 129 2.30 7.67 -22.37
N LEU A 130 1.98 6.64 -21.56
CA LEU A 130 1.33 6.86 -20.26
C LEU A 130 2.30 7.52 -19.29
N GLN A 131 1.89 8.66 -18.77
CA GLN A 131 2.62 9.39 -17.75
C GLN A 131 1.94 9.18 -16.40
N CYS A 132 2.63 8.46 -15.52
CA CYS A 132 2.26 8.28 -14.13
C CYS A 132 3.27 9.00 -13.25
N VAL A 133 2.79 9.79 -12.28
CA VAL A 133 3.65 10.58 -11.38
C VAL A 133 3.23 10.39 -9.93
N SER A 134 4.20 10.40 -9.02
CA SER A 134 3.95 10.41 -7.59
C SER A 134 3.33 11.74 -7.13
N LEU A 135 2.33 11.66 -6.27
CA LEU A 135 1.75 12.78 -5.54
C LEU A 135 2.42 12.96 -4.18
N SER A 136 1.99 13.97 -3.43
CA SER A 136 2.47 14.28 -2.09
C SER A 136 2.44 13.06 -1.18
N LEU A 137 3.54 12.85 -0.45
CA LEU A 137 3.66 11.78 0.53
C LEU A 137 3.07 12.23 1.87
N LEU A 138 1.94 11.65 2.25
CA LEU A 138 1.25 11.94 3.51
C LEU A 138 1.56 10.85 4.54
N GLU A 139 1.81 11.25 5.78
CA GLU A 139 1.98 10.31 6.88
C GLU A 139 0.68 9.55 7.17
N GLY A 140 0.82 8.25 7.35
CA GLY A 140 -0.29 7.31 7.53
C GLY A 140 -0.84 6.78 6.21
N GLU A 141 -0.43 7.32 5.06
CA GLU A 141 -0.98 6.96 3.76
C GLU A 141 0.00 6.18 2.90
N SER A 142 -0.53 5.51 1.88
CA SER A 142 0.31 4.90 0.85
C SER A 142 0.75 5.95 -0.17
N PRO A 143 1.98 5.87 -0.71
CA PRO A 143 2.40 6.68 -1.85
C PRO A 143 1.37 6.56 -2.96
N THR A 144 0.75 7.68 -3.32
CA THR A 144 -0.29 7.75 -4.34
C THR A 144 0.30 8.26 -5.64
N PHE A 145 -0.16 7.72 -6.75
CA PHE A 145 0.25 8.11 -8.09
C PHE A 145 -0.98 8.48 -8.91
N VAL A 146 -0.79 9.36 -9.88
CA VAL A 146 -1.83 9.72 -10.84
C VAL A 146 -1.35 9.53 -12.26
N THR A 147 -2.19 8.88 -13.07
CA THR A 147 -2.04 8.77 -14.51
C THR A 147 -3.14 9.55 -15.20
N ARG A 148 -2.77 10.50 -16.06
CA ARG A 148 -3.69 11.29 -16.89
C ARG A 148 -2.92 11.95 -18.04
N GLN A 149 -3.62 12.56 -19.00
CA GLN A 149 -2.99 13.19 -20.18
C GLN A 149 -1.98 14.29 -19.82
N TYR A 150 -2.26 15.07 -18.77
CA TYR A 150 -1.41 16.16 -18.29
C TYR A 150 -1.22 16.01 -16.77
N PRO A 151 -0.35 15.10 -16.31
CA PRO A 151 -0.14 14.90 -14.88
C PRO A 151 0.47 16.17 -14.26
N PRO A 152 0.27 16.40 -12.95
CA PRO A 152 0.98 17.47 -12.25
C PRO A 152 2.49 17.17 -12.22
N PRO A 153 3.34 18.14 -11.82
CA PRO A 153 4.73 17.84 -11.47
C PRO A 153 4.80 16.73 -10.41
N PRO A 154 5.76 15.79 -10.52
CA PRO A 154 5.92 14.74 -9.54
C PRO A 154 6.39 15.31 -8.20
N TYR A 155 5.92 14.74 -7.09
CA TYR A 155 6.33 15.14 -5.75
C TYR A 155 7.83 14.92 -5.50
N PRO A 156 8.63 15.97 -5.25
CA PRO A 156 10.10 15.89 -5.17
C PRO A 156 10.61 15.51 -3.75
N GLY A 157 9.91 14.60 -3.07
CA GLY A 157 10.21 14.21 -1.68
C GLY A 157 10.93 12.87 -1.52
N TYR A 158 11.22 12.17 -2.61
CA TYR A 158 11.89 10.87 -2.58
C TYR A 158 13.39 10.99 -2.87
N CYS A 159 14.18 10.09 -2.30
CA CYS A 159 15.58 9.91 -2.68
C CYS A 159 16.06 8.49 -2.42
N MET A 160 17.16 8.11 -3.03
CA MET A 160 17.90 6.91 -2.66
C MET A 160 18.92 7.24 -1.58
N THR A 161 19.01 6.39 -0.57
CA THR A 161 19.94 6.51 0.57
C THR A 161 20.72 5.21 0.75
N ALA A 162 21.83 5.26 1.48
CA ALA A 162 22.55 4.04 1.85
C ALA A 162 21.65 3.14 2.71
N ASN A 163 21.76 1.84 2.51
CA ASN A 163 21.06 0.88 3.35
C ASN A 163 21.69 0.86 4.75
N VAL A 164 20.83 0.99 5.76
CA VAL A 164 21.25 1.09 7.16
C VAL A 164 21.60 -0.24 7.79
N ILE A 165 21.15 -1.35 7.19
CA ILE A 165 21.51 -2.71 7.61
C ILE A 165 22.89 -3.08 7.07
N ASP A 166 23.14 -2.75 5.80
CA ASP A 166 24.39 -3.04 5.10
C ASP A 166 24.73 -1.88 4.15
N SER A 167 25.73 -1.09 4.50
CA SER A 167 26.15 0.07 3.70
C SER A 167 26.69 -0.28 2.32
N THR A 168 27.05 -1.55 2.09
CA THR A 168 27.49 -2.07 0.79
C THR A 168 26.34 -2.68 -0.02
N GLY A 169 25.17 -2.83 0.61
CA GLY A 169 23.98 -3.40 0.01
C GLY A 169 23.25 -2.46 -0.96
N PRO A 170 22.10 -2.89 -1.50
CA PRO A 170 21.29 -2.08 -2.41
C PRO A 170 20.84 -0.78 -1.77
N LEU A 171 20.80 0.32 -2.52
CA LEU A 171 20.25 1.58 -2.02
C LEU A 171 18.78 1.42 -1.62
N VAL A 172 18.36 2.17 -0.61
CA VAL A 172 16.97 2.15 -0.12
C VAL A 172 16.25 3.46 -0.42
N LEU A 173 15.00 3.36 -0.83
CA LEU A 173 14.12 4.49 -1.06
C LEU A 173 13.77 5.16 0.28
N ALA A 174 14.05 6.44 0.38
CA ALA A 174 13.64 7.30 1.48
C ALA A 174 12.53 8.25 1.02
N GLY A 175 11.57 8.53 1.90
CA GLY A 175 10.60 9.61 1.78
C GLY A 175 10.97 10.71 2.77
N ASN A 176 10.97 11.98 2.35
CA ASN A 176 11.32 13.12 3.21
C ASN A 176 12.64 12.92 3.99
N GLY A 177 13.63 12.30 3.36
CA GLY A 177 14.95 12.03 3.97
C GLY A 177 14.97 10.88 4.98
N ARG A 178 13.92 10.06 5.08
CA ARG A 178 13.83 8.94 6.03
C ARG A 178 13.48 7.64 5.27
N SER A 179 14.23 6.57 5.48
CA SER A 179 13.93 5.23 4.91
C SER A 179 13.40 4.25 5.96
N ASP A 180 13.42 4.64 7.22
CA ASP A 180 13.01 3.84 8.36
C ASP A 180 11.52 3.98 8.70
N LEU A 181 10.75 4.79 7.98
CA LEU A 181 9.31 4.98 8.26
C LEU A 181 8.39 4.21 7.31
N TRP A 182 8.91 3.34 6.46
CA TRP A 182 8.09 2.48 5.61
C TRP A 182 7.58 1.26 6.36
N SER A 183 6.31 0.92 6.12
CA SER A 183 5.72 -0.33 6.61
C SER A 183 4.79 -0.94 5.55
N LEU A 184 4.62 -2.25 5.61
CA LEU A 184 3.59 -2.99 4.88
C LEU A 184 2.36 -3.17 5.77
N CYS A 185 1.23 -2.61 5.36
CA CYS A 185 0.00 -2.60 6.13
C CYS A 185 -1.13 -3.31 5.36
N PRO A 186 -1.72 -4.40 5.91
CA PRO A 186 -2.90 -5.01 5.32
C PRO A 186 -4.09 -4.04 5.34
N ASN A 187 -4.66 -3.78 4.17
CA ASN A 187 -5.77 -2.86 3.97
C ASN A 187 -7.11 -3.57 4.22
N SER A 188 -7.79 -3.20 5.31
CA SER A 188 -9.07 -3.78 5.73
C SER A 188 -10.23 -3.43 4.79
N THR A 189 -10.08 -2.37 3.99
CA THR A 189 -11.11 -1.87 3.05
C THR A 189 -10.87 -2.30 1.61
N ALA A 190 -9.76 -3.00 1.33
CA ALA A 190 -9.38 -3.45 -0.01
C ALA A 190 -9.05 -4.96 -0.03
N SER A 191 -9.92 -5.76 0.58
CA SER A 191 -9.82 -7.23 0.58
C SER A 191 -8.47 -7.77 1.08
N GLY A 192 -7.86 -7.08 2.05
CA GLY A 192 -6.58 -7.50 2.65
C GLY A 192 -5.36 -7.21 1.79
N ARG A 193 -5.48 -6.45 0.69
CA ARG A 193 -4.34 -5.97 -0.09
C ARG A 193 -3.31 -5.33 0.85
N VAL A 194 -2.03 -5.67 0.69
CA VAL A 194 -0.97 -5.15 1.55
C VAL A 194 -0.35 -3.93 0.89
N ASP A 195 -0.62 -2.75 1.45
CA ASP A 195 -0.15 -1.48 0.91
C ASP A 195 1.16 -1.05 1.59
N VAL A 196 2.03 -0.36 0.85
CA VAL A 196 3.21 0.30 1.41
C VAL A 196 2.75 1.63 2.00
N VAL A 197 2.87 1.79 3.30
CA VAL A 197 2.43 2.99 4.03
C VAL A 197 3.65 3.76 4.55
N TRP A 198 3.60 5.07 4.38
CA TRP A 198 4.58 5.99 4.96
C TRP A 198 4.19 6.41 6.37
N SER A 199 5.05 6.15 7.34
CA SER A 199 4.85 6.51 8.76
C SER A 199 3.45 6.17 9.28
N PRO A 200 3.07 4.88 9.37
CA PRO A 200 1.72 4.47 9.77
C PRO A 200 1.22 5.11 11.07
N LYS A 201 -0.07 5.46 11.11
CA LYS A 201 -0.73 6.11 12.25
C LYS A 201 -1.69 5.16 12.96
N GLU A 202 -1.86 5.36 14.26
CA GLU A 202 -2.92 4.69 15.01
C GLU A 202 -4.29 5.14 14.53
N ASN A 203 -5.31 4.29 14.67
CA ASN A 203 -6.71 4.58 14.32
C ASN A 203 -6.94 5.01 12.85
N HIS A 204 -6.15 4.48 11.91
CA HIS A 204 -6.36 4.74 10.49
C HIS A 204 -7.61 4.01 9.97
N ALA A 205 -8.34 4.63 9.03
CA ALA A 205 -9.58 4.07 8.51
C ALA A 205 -9.37 2.76 7.72
N HIS A 206 -8.19 2.59 7.13
CA HIS A 206 -7.92 1.52 6.15
C HIS A 206 -7.02 0.39 6.69
N TYR A 207 -6.42 0.53 7.87
CA TYR A 207 -5.57 -0.51 8.45
C TYR A 207 -5.49 -0.38 9.98
N LEU A 208 -5.07 -1.47 10.64
CA LEU A 208 -4.68 -1.46 12.04
C LEU A 208 -3.17 -1.38 12.13
N LYS A 209 -2.62 -0.37 12.81
CA LYS A 209 -1.17 -0.17 12.92
C LYS A 209 -0.45 -1.35 13.56
N SER A 210 -1.09 -2.06 14.49
CA SER A 210 -0.57 -3.28 15.10
C SER A 210 -0.30 -4.41 14.10
N ASN A 211 -0.97 -4.38 12.94
CA ASN A 211 -0.81 -5.37 11.87
C ASN A 211 0.21 -4.93 10.82
N CYS A 212 0.73 -3.71 10.90
CA CYS A 212 1.76 -3.23 9.99
C CYS A 212 3.11 -3.84 10.36
N ARG A 213 3.89 -4.18 9.33
CA ARG A 213 5.26 -4.72 9.46
C ARG A 213 6.24 -3.71 8.89
N ASP A 214 7.23 -3.30 9.67
CA ASP A 214 8.22 -2.32 9.21
C ASP A 214 9.15 -2.92 8.16
N VAL A 215 9.46 -2.14 7.12
CA VAL A 215 10.29 -2.58 6.00
C VAL A 215 11.29 -1.50 5.59
N TYR A 216 12.33 -1.91 4.86
CA TYR A 216 13.09 -1.04 3.96
C TYR A 216 12.67 -1.32 2.53
N LEU A 217 12.61 -0.28 1.69
CA LEU A 217 12.30 -0.41 0.27
C LEU A 217 13.60 -0.39 -0.53
N GLU A 218 14.12 -1.55 -0.88
CA GLU A 218 15.38 -1.72 -1.60
C GLU A 218 15.18 -1.55 -3.10
N ARG A 219 16.12 -0.84 -3.73
CA ARG A 219 16.23 -0.68 -5.16
C ARG A 219 16.94 -1.89 -5.76
N VAL A 220 16.27 -2.63 -6.63
CA VAL A 220 16.86 -3.75 -7.40
C VAL A 220 16.84 -3.51 -8.90
#